data_AF-A0A6T9FIJ4-F1
#
_entry.id   AF-A0A6T9FIJ4-F1
#
_cell.length_a   1.000
_cell.length_b   1.000
_cell.length_c   1.000
_cell.angle_alpha   90.00
_cell.angle_beta   90.00
_cell.angle_gamma   90.00
#
_symmetry.space_group_name_H-M   'P 1'
#
loop_
_entity.id
_entity.type
_entity.pdbx_description
1 polymer ?
#
loop_
_entity_poly.entity_id
_entity_poly.type
_entity_poly.pdbx_seq_one_letter_code
_entity_poly.pdbx_strand_id
1 'polypeptide(L)'
;FARTTAIALGIADMVKFPITRALAPLLSQGLGKDLGHWAKTIIDTTINFLAIMFAWYLQAIISAFYSGLRGGKYIADGLFALLAENGILEKAPAWLVKKNEAGEFDPDETYLDEVVMYLFMSAGFTYQLLNAFAIPFPVNIVLLPVTIIEYVLRWQVTFGSIPAK
;
A
#
# COMPACT_ATOMS: atom_id res chain seq x y z
N PHE A 1 -6.44 -2.57 7.75
CA PHE A 1 -7.36 -1.78 8.61
C PHE A 1 -6.81 -1.57 10.01
N ALA A 2 -6.84 -2.54 10.94
CA ALA A 2 -6.33 -2.36 12.31
C ALA A 2 -4.86 -1.87 12.36
N ARG A 3 -3.99 -2.42 11.51
CA ARG A 3 -2.59 -1.98 11.34
C ARG A 3 -2.48 -0.52 10.92
N THR A 4 -3.35 -0.06 10.04
CA THR A 4 -3.35 1.30 9.50
C THR A 4 -3.82 2.31 10.54
N THR A 5 -4.83 1.95 11.34
CA THR A 5 -5.27 2.73 12.50
C THR A 5 -4.17 2.83 13.54
N ALA A 6 -3.46 1.73 13.82
CA ALA A 6 -2.34 1.74 14.77
C ALA A 6 -1.20 2.65 14.30
N ILE A 7 -0.86 2.64 13.00
CA ILE A 7 0.12 3.57 12.41
C ILE A 7 -0.36 5.03 12.55
N ALA A 8 -1.62 5.31 12.22
CA ALA A 8 -2.19 6.65 12.34
C ALA A 8 -2.14 7.18 13.78
N LEU A 9 -2.56 6.36 14.75
CA LEU A 9 -2.52 6.71 16.17
C LEU A 9 -1.08 6.92 16.64
N GLY A 10 -0.14 6.04 16.27
CA GLY A 10 1.26 6.18 16.60
C GLY A 10 1.86 7.49 16.10
N ILE A 11 1.59 7.87 14.84
CA ILE A 11 2.03 9.15 14.28
C ILE A 11 1.38 10.32 15.03
N ALA A 12 0.07 10.25 15.26
CA ALA A 12 -0.66 11.33 15.93
C ALA A 12 -0.12 11.56 17.34
N ASP A 13 0.15 10.50 18.10
CA ASP A 13 0.59 10.60 19.49
C ASP A 13 2.01 11.15 19.62
N MET A 14 2.90 10.88 18.66
CA MET A 14 4.25 11.48 18.63
C MET A 14 4.21 12.99 18.31
N VAL A 15 3.23 13.42 17.52
CA VAL A 15 3.21 14.76 16.92
C VAL A 15 2.27 15.73 17.65
N LYS A 16 1.23 15.24 18.32
CA LYS A 16 0.24 16.05 19.06
C LYS A 16 0.87 16.98 20.08
N PHE A 17 1.77 16.47 20.93
CA PHE A 17 2.38 17.27 21.99
C PHE A 17 3.23 18.46 21.46
N PRO A 18 4.20 18.25 20.56
CA PRO A 18 5.00 19.36 20.03
C PRO A 18 4.16 20.38 19.24
N ILE A 19 3.19 19.91 18.44
CA ILE A 19 2.32 20.82 17.67
C ILE A 19 1.39 21.60 18.58
N THR A 20 0.76 20.96 19.56
CA THR A 20 -0.14 21.64 20.51
C THR A 20 0.63 22.70 21.30
N ARG A 21 1.86 22.39 21.74
CA ARG A 21 2.71 23.35 22.46
C ARG A 21 3.03 24.59 21.63
N ALA A 22 3.24 24.44 20.32
CA ALA A 22 3.58 25.55 19.43
C ALA A 22 2.33 26.34 18.96
N LEU A 23 1.26 25.66 18.57
CA LEU A 23 0.10 26.26 17.90
C LEU A 23 -1.04 26.65 18.84
N ALA A 24 -1.20 25.99 19.99
CA ALA A 24 -2.28 26.33 20.93
C ALA A 24 -2.28 27.79 21.39
N PRO A 25 -1.14 28.41 21.79
CA PRO A 25 -1.18 29.82 22.21
C PRO A 25 -1.55 30.77 21.06
N LEU A 26 -1.12 30.48 19.84
CA LEU A 26 -1.44 31.28 18.65
C LEU A 26 -2.92 31.18 18.29
N LEU A 27 -3.46 29.96 18.27
CA LEU A 27 -4.88 29.72 18.00
C LEU A 27 -5.78 30.31 19.08
N SER A 28 -5.41 30.19 20.35
CA SER A 28 -6.19 30.77 21.45
C SER A 28 -6.22 32.30 21.42
N GLN A 29 -5.16 32.95 20.94
CA GLN A 29 -5.15 34.40 20.75
C GLN A 29 -6.04 34.82 19.56
N GLY A 30 -6.03 34.05 18.46
CA GLY A 30 -6.83 34.34 17.27
C GLY A 30 -8.33 34.06 17.42
N LEU A 31 -8.70 33.03 18.20
CA LEU A 31 -10.09 32.63 18.45
C LEU A 31 -10.82 33.54 19.45
N GLY A 32 -10.09 34.34 20.23
CA GLY A 32 -10.66 35.17 21.30
C GLY A 32 -11.02 34.38 22.57
N LYS A 33 -11.45 35.10 23.61
CA LYS A 33 -11.63 34.56 24.96
C LYS A 33 -12.69 33.47 25.05
N ASP A 34 -13.75 33.56 24.24
CA ASP A 34 -14.88 32.62 24.29
C ASP A 34 -14.58 31.30 23.58
N LEU A 35 -13.77 31.32 22.51
CA LEU A 35 -13.49 30.14 21.69
C LEU A 35 -12.11 29.53 21.92
N GLY A 36 -11.23 30.17 22.69
CA GLY A 36 -9.87 29.69 22.96
C GLY A 36 -9.80 28.28 23.58
N HIS A 37 -10.85 27.84 24.28
CA HIS A 37 -10.93 26.48 24.83
C HIS A 37 -11.06 25.38 23.76
N TRP A 38 -11.55 25.72 22.56
CA TRP A 38 -11.63 24.80 21.42
C TRP A 38 -10.30 24.63 20.69
N ALA A 39 -9.29 25.48 20.96
CA ALA A 39 -8.01 25.46 20.24
C ALA A 39 -7.35 24.07 20.28
N LYS A 40 -7.35 23.42 21.45
CA LYS A 40 -6.82 22.06 21.60
C LYS A 40 -7.62 21.03 20.79
N THR A 41 -8.94 21.09 20.85
CA THR A 41 -9.82 20.18 20.11
C THR A 41 -9.63 20.31 18.60
N ILE A 42 -9.49 21.54 18.09
CA ILE A 42 -9.23 21.81 16.67
C ILE A 42 -7.90 21.19 16.27
N ILE A 43 -6.82 21.46 17.02
CA ILE A 43 -5.49 20.91 16.77
C ILE A 43 -5.52 19.38 16.78
N ASP A 44 -6.08 18.76 17.81
CA ASP A 44 -6.13 17.31 17.96
C ASP A 44 -6.92 16.66 16.80
N THR A 45 -8.05 17.25 16.41
CA THR A 45 -8.88 16.73 15.31
C THR A 45 -8.17 16.84 13.97
N THR A 46 -7.52 17.98 13.70
CA THR A 46 -6.74 18.19 12.48
C THR A 46 -5.55 17.23 12.40
N ILE A 47 -4.81 17.04 13.49
CA ILE A 47 -3.67 16.10 13.52
C ILE A 47 -4.14 14.66 13.30
N ASN A 48 -5.21 14.23 13.97
CA ASN A 48 -5.76 12.88 13.78
C ASN A 48 -6.20 12.66 12.32
N PHE A 49 -6.89 13.64 11.73
CA PHE A 49 -7.32 13.56 10.34
C PHE A 49 -6.12 13.45 9.38
N LEU A 50 -5.11 14.30 9.53
CA LEU A 50 -3.89 14.25 8.72
C LEU A 50 -3.12 12.94 8.91
N ALA A 51 -3.03 12.45 10.14
CA ALA A 51 -2.36 11.18 10.44
C ALA A 51 -3.07 9.98 9.79
N ILE A 52 -4.41 9.96 9.79
CA ILE A 52 -5.20 8.92 9.11
C ILE A 52 -4.96 8.98 7.59
N MET A 53 -5.02 10.17 7.00
CA MET A 53 -4.78 10.36 5.56
C MET A 53 -3.40 9.86 5.15
N PHE A 54 -2.37 10.23 5.91
CA PHE A 54 -1.00 9.78 5.65
C PHE A 54 -0.85 8.26 5.85
N ALA A 55 -1.42 7.70 6.92
CA ALA A 55 -1.36 6.26 7.18
C ALA A 55 -2.05 5.44 6.08
N TRP A 56 -3.16 5.93 5.53
CA TRP A 56 -3.81 5.30 4.38
C TRP A 56 -2.94 5.31 3.13
N TYR A 57 -2.27 6.43 2.85
CA TYR A 57 -1.35 6.51 1.72
C TYR A 57 -0.17 5.54 1.88
N LEU A 58 0.43 5.51 3.07
CA LEU A 58 1.52 4.58 3.38
C LEU A 58 1.06 3.11 3.26
N GLN A 59 -0.13 2.80 3.76
CA GLN A 59 -0.71 1.47 3.63
C GLN A 59 -0.94 1.08 2.16
N ALA A 60 -1.38 2.02 1.32
CA ALA A 60 -1.57 1.77 -0.11
C ALA A 60 -0.23 1.42 -0.79
N ILE A 61 0.85 2.14 -0.46
CA ILE A 61 2.20 1.82 -0.96
C ILE A 61 2.62 0.41 -0.55
N ILE A 62 2.45 0.05 0.73
CA ILE A 62 2.80 -1.28 1.24
C ILE A 62 1.99 -2.36 0.52
N SER A 63 0.68 -2.17 0.39
CA SER A 63 -0.20 -3.12 -0.30
C SER A 63 0.17 -3.27 -1.78
N ALA A 64 0.49 -2.18 -2.47
CA ALA A 64 0.92 -2.20 -3.86
C ALA A 64 2.24 -2.93 -4.07
N PHE A 65 3.19 -2.76 -3.14
CA PHE A 65 4.46 -3.47 -3.16
C PHE A 65 4.25 -4.99 -3.01
N TYR A 66 3.47 -5.43 -2.02
CA TYR A 66 3.16 -6.86 -1.83
C TYR A 66 2.32 -7.45 -2.97
N SER A 67 1.37 -6.68 -3.50
CA SER A 67 0.58 -7.05 -4.67
C SER A 67 1.48 -7.24 -5.90
N GLY A 68 2.40 -6.30 -6.13
CA GLY A 68 3.37 -6.37 -7.22
C GLY A 68 4.31 -7.56 -7.10
N LEU A 69 4.81 -7.88 -5.90
CA LEU A 69 5.64 -9.06 -5.66
C LEU A 69 4.92 -10.35 -6.00
N ARG A 70 3.69 -10.51 -5.50
CA ARG A 70 2.88 -11.71 -5.78
C ARG A 70 2.49 -11.81 -7.25
N GLY A 71 2.05 -10.70 -7.85
CA GLY A 71 1.69 -10.64 -9.26
C GLY A 71 2.87 -10.95 -10.18
N GLY A 72 4.04 -10.37 -9.89
CA GLY A 72 5.28 -10.67 -10.60
C GLY A 72 5.67 -12.13 -10.51
N LYS A 73 5.53 -12.74 -9.32
CA LYS A 73 5.81 -14.17 -9.12
C LYS A 73 4.89 -15.05 -9.96
N TYR A 74 3.57 -14.79 -9.96
CA TYR A 74 2.64 -15.57 -10.78
C TYR A 74 2.90 -15.44 -12.28
N ILE A 75 3.30 -14.26 -12.74
CA ILE A 75 3.67 -14.05 -14.15
C ILE A 75 4.95 -14.81 -14.49
N ALA A 76 5.97 -14.75 -13.62
CA ALA A 76 7.19 -15.51 -13.81
C ALA A 76 6.89 -17.02 -13.85
N ASP A 77 6.28 -17.56 -12.79
CA ASP A 77 5.92 -18.99 -12.70
C ASP A 77 5.12 -19.46 -13.93
N GLY A 78 4.11 -18.69 -14.35
CA GLY A 78 3.30 -19.01 -15.53
C GLY A 78 4.07 -18.91 -16.86
N LEU A 79 4.96 -17.93 -16.99
CA LEU A 79 5.79 -17.77 -18.20
C LEU A 79 6.77 -18.93 -18.34
N PHE A 80 7.47 -19.31 -17.28
CA PHE A 80 8.41 -20.42 -17.32
C PHE A 80 7.71 -21.77 -17.49
N ALA A 81 6.54 -21.97 -16.88
CA ALA A 81 5.71 -23.15 -17.15
C ALA A 81 5.35 -23.26 -18.64
N LEU A 82 4.90 -22.16 -19.25
CA LEU A 82 4.54 -22.15 -20.68
C LEU A 82 5.75 -22.36 -21.60
N LEU A 83 6.91 -21.80 -21.25
CA LEU A 83 8.15 -22.01 -22.00
C LEU A 83 8.71 -23.43 -21.85
N ALA A 84 8.51 -24.06 -20.70
CA ALA A 84 8.84 -25.47 -20.46
C ALA A 84 7.96 -26.38 -21.31
N GLU A 85 6.63 -26.17 -21.30
CA GLU A 85 5.68 -26.95 -22.10
C GLU A 85 5.96 -26.90 -23.60
N ASN A 86 6.46 -25.78 -24.11
CA ASN A 86 6.82 -25.63 -25.53
C ASN A 86 8.22 -26.16 -25.88
N GLY A 87 8.96 -26.75 -24.93
CA GLY A 87 10.32 -27.24 -25.13
C GLY A 87 11.32 -26.14 -25.51
N ILE A 88 11.00 -24.87 -25.22
CA ILE A 88 11.86 -23.72 -25.53
C ILE A 88 12.99 -23.63 -24.50
N LEU A 89 12.70 -23.90 -23.23
CA LEU A 89 13.71 -23.93 -22.16
C LEU A 89 14.73 -25.05 -22.35
N GLU A 90 14.30 -26.19 -22.91
CA GLU A 90 15.21 -27.29 -23.25
C GLU A 90 16.19 -26.93 -24.38
N LYS A 91 15.83 -26.00 -25.27
CA LYS A 91 16.68 -25.51 -26.36
C LYS A 91 17.52 -24.30 -25.97
N ALA A 92 17.28 -23.72 -24.79
CA ALA A 92 18.02 -22.57 -24.31
C ALA A 92 19.48 -22.97 -23.98
N PRO A 93 20.45 -22.07 -24.22
CA PRO A 93 21.84 -22.36 -23.96
C PRO A 93 22.14 -22.39 -22.46
N ALA A 94 23.06 -23.27 -22.05
CA ALA A 94 23.37 -23.54 -20.64
C ALA A 94 23.94 -22.34 -19.84
N TRP A 95 24.39 -21.28 -20.52
CA TRP A 95 24.82 -20.03 -19.87
C TRP A 95 23.65 -19.14 -19.44
N LEU A 96 22.46 -19.37 -20.00
CA LEU A 96 21.25 -18.60 -19.71
C LEU A 96 20.30 -19.36 -18.78
N VAL A 97 20.21 -20.68 -18.95
CA VAL A 97 19.29 -21.55 -18.21
C VAL A 97 20.08 -22.74 -17.68
N LYS A 98 20.12 -22.88 -16.35
CA LYS A 98 20.66 -24.11 -15.75
C LYS A 98 19.61 -25.20 -15.80
N LYS A 99 20.09 -26.43 -15.98
CA LYS A 99 19.25 -27.61 -16.13
C LYS A 99 19.62 -28.62 -15.06
N ASN A 100 18.61 -29.31 -14.53
CA ASN A 100 18.78 -30.37 -13.55
C ASN A 100 19.44 -31.60 -14.22
N GLU A 101 19.78 -32.62 -13.43
CA GLU A 101 20.33 -33.90 -13.93
C GLU A 101 19.42 -34.61 -14.95
N ALA A 102 18.11 -34.30 -14.95
CA ALA A 102 17.12 -34.79 -15.91
C ALA A 102 17.06 -33.99 -17.23
N GLY A 103 17.80 -32.89 -17.36
CA GLY A 103 17.76 -32.00 -18.54
C GLY A 103 16.61 -30.99 -18.56
N GLU A 104 15.77 -31.01 -17.52
CA GLU A 104 14.66 -30.08 -17.32
C GLU A 104 15.15 -28.74 -16.74
N PHE A 105 14.30 -27.71 -16.79
CA PHE A 105 14.59 -26.39 -16.23
C PHE A 105 14.57 -26.44 -14.69
N ASP A 106 15.65 -25.93 -14.05
CA ASP A 106 15.69 -25.77 -12.59
C ASP A 106 15.38 -24.32 -12.20
N PRO A 107 14.21 -24.02 -11.60
CA PRO A 107 13.92 -22.70 -11.06
C PRO A 107 14.83 -22.34 -9.89
N ASP A 108 15.21 -23.32 -9.06
CA ASP A 108 15.93 -23.04 -7.80
C ASP A 108 17.41 -22.68 -8.03
N GLU A 109 18.00 -23.13 -9.15
CA GLU A 109 19.37 -22.79 -9.52
C GLU A 109 19.49 -21.58 -10.46
N THR A 110 18.37 -21.15 -11.07
CA THR A 110 18.36 -20.15 -12.15
C THR A 110 17.62 -18.88 -11.71
N TYR A 111 18.36 -17.81 -11.39
CA TYR A 111 17.81 -16.48 -11.01
C TYR A 111 16.98 -15.75 -12.09
N LEU A 112 16.71 -16.37 -13.24
CA LEU A 112 16.04 -15.71 -14.37
C LEU A 112 14.55 -15.47 -14.07
N ASP A 113 13.94 -16.36 -13.30
CA ASP A 113 12.58 -16.20 -12.78
C ASP A 113 12.45 -15.02 -11.82
N GLU A 114 13.43 -14.84 -10.93
CA GLU A 114 13.51 -13.70 -10.02
C GLU A 114 13.69 -12.38 -10.77
N VAL A 115 14.56 -12.34 -11.79
CA VAL A 115 14.76 -11.16 -12.62
C VAL A 115 13.47 -10.77 -13.34
N VAL A 116 12.78 -11.75 -13.92
CA VAL A 116 11.47 -11.53 -14.58
C VAL A 116 10.43 -11.05 -13.56
N MET A 117 10.35 -11.70 -12.40
CA MET A 117 9.46 -11.31 -11.31
C MET A 117 9.69 -9.85 -10.89
N TYR A 118 10.93 -9.45 -10.59
CA TYR A 118 11.26 -8.09 -10.16
C TYR A 118 11.01 -7.06 -11.26
N LEU A 119 11.21 -7.43 -12.53
CA LEU A 119 10.92 -6.56 -13.66
C LEU A 119 9.41 -6.28 -13.76
N PHE A 120 8.57 -7.32 -13.74
CA PHE A 120 7.11 -7.15 -13.76
C PHE A 120 6.56 -6.47 -12.50
N MET A 121 7.12 -6.78 -11.33
CA MET A 121 6.81 -6.09 -10.09
C MET A 121 7.11 -4.59 -10.20
N SER A 122 8.31 -4.22 -10.65
CA SER A 122 8.72 -2.81 -10.76
C SER A 122 7.83 -2.03 -11.74
N ALA A 123 7.46 -2.65 -12.87
CA ALA A 123 6.52 -2.08 -13.83
C ALA A 123 5.13 -1.88 -13.22
N GLY A 124 4.56 -2.92 -12.59
CA GLY A 124 3.24 -2.85 -11.95
C GLY A 124 3.19 -1.88 -10.76
N PHE A 125 4.26 -1.80 -9.97
CA PHE A 125 4.37 -0.88 -8.84
C PHE A 125 4.50 0.57 -9.30
N THR A 126 5.37 0.83 -10.30
CA THR A 126 5.52 2.17 -10.90
C THR A 126 4.22 2.63 -11.53
N TYR A 127 3.52 1.75 -12.25
CA TYR A 127 2.21 2.06 -12.82
C TYR A 127 1.19 2.43 -11.72
N GLN A 128 1.14 1.68 -10.62
CA GLN A 128 0.26 2.00 -9.49
C GLN A 128 0.60 3.35 -8.85
N LEU A 129 1.89 3.67 -8.69
CA LEU A 129 2.33 4.96 -8.15
C LEU A 129 1.96 6.13 -9.06
N LEU A 130 2.23 6.02 -10.36
CA LEU A 130 1.93 7.08 -11.33
C LEU A 130 0.43 7.34 -11.47
N ASN A 131 -0.39 6.32 -11.29
CA ASN A 131 -1.86 6.44 -11.33
C ASN A 131 -2.48 6.70 -9.95
N ALA A 132 -1.67 7.03 -8.93
CA ALA A 132 -2.13 7.30 -7.57
C ALA A 132 -3.05 6.21 -6.98
N PHE A 133 -2.79 4.95 -7.31
CA PHE A 133 -3.60 3.78 -6.93
C PHE A 133 -5.05 3.84 -7.41
N ALA A 134 -5.36 4.64 -8.43
CA ALA A 134 -6.67 4.67 -9.05
C ALA A 134 -6.93 3.37 -9.82
N ILE A 135 -8.17 2.88 -9.74
CA ILE A 135 -8.60 1.68 -10.45
C ILE A 135 -8.98 2.08 -11.89
N PRO A 136 -8.26 1.62 -12.93
CA PRO A 136 -8.58 1.96 -14.30
C PRO A 136 -9.88 1.27 -14.76
N PHE A 137 -10.57 1.89 -15.73
CA PHE A 137 -11.68 1.25 -16.44
C PHE A 137 -11.16 0.11 -17.33
N PRO A 138 -11.81 -1.08 -17.40
CA PRO A 138 -13.12 -1.45 -16.82
C PRO A 138 -13.03 -2.17 -15.46
N VAL A 139 -11.82 -2.31 -14.89
CA VAL A 139 -11.59 -3.04 -13.63
C VAL A 139 -12.38 -2.40 -12.48
N ASN A 140 -12.62 -1.08 -12.55
CA ASN A 140 -13.45 -0.34 -11.60
C ASN A 140 -14.91 -0.83 -11.51
N ILE A 141 -15.50 -1.34 -12.61
CA ILE A 141 -16.87 -1.89 -12.61
C ILE A 141 -16.88 -3.25 -11.94
N VAL A 142 -15.92 -4.11 -12.30
CA VAL A 142 -15.81 -5.46 -11.74
C VAL A 142 -15.56 -5.41 -10.23
N LEU A 143 -14.71 -4.49 -9.79
CA LEU A 143 -14.37 -4.30 -8.38
C LEU A 143 -15.30 -3.33 -7.63
N LEU A 144 -16.39 -2.87 -8.25
CA LEU A 144 -17.31 -1.89 -7.65
C LEU A 144 -17.88 -2.37 -6.30
N PRO A 145 -18.33 -3.64 -6.14
CA PRO A 145 -18.85 -4.11 -4.86
C PRO A 145 -17.81 -4.04 -3.73
N VAL A 146 -16.55 -4.40 -4.04
CA VAL A 146 -15.45 -4.38 -3.09
C VAL A 146 -15.07 -2.93 -2.74
N THR A 147 -15.05 -2.04 -3.73
CA THR A 147 -14.77 -0.61 -3.54
C THR A 147 -15.78 0.03 -2.58
N ILE A 148 -17.07 -0.33 -2.66
CA ILE A 148 -18.10 0.17 -1.73
C ILE A 148 -17.82 -0.31 -0.31
N ILE A 149 -17.55 -1.61 -0.12
CA ILE A 149 -17.27 -2.18 1.21
C ILE A 149 -16.04 -1.50 1.83
N GLU A 150 -14.98 -1.32 1.04
CA GLU A 150 -13.79 -0.62 1.50
C GLU A 150 -14.09 0.81 1.94
N TYR A 151 -14.90 1.54 1.16
CA TYR A 151 -15.30 2.90 1.50
C TYR A 151 -16.09 2.96 2.82
N VAL A 152 -17.05 2.04 3.01
CA VAL A 152 -17.83 1.96 4.25
C VAL A 152 -16.94 1.62 5.45
N LEU A 153 -16.00 0.68 5.30
CA LEU A 153 -15.05 0.33 6.36
C LEU A 153 -14.14 1.51 6.73
N ARG A 154 -13.67 2.27 5.73
CA ARG A 154 -12.88 3.50 5.95
C ARG A 154 -13.68 4.55 6.72
N TRP A 155 -14.94 4.74 6.36
CA TRP A 155 -15.84 5.67 7.07
C TRP A 155 -16.05 5.24 8.52
N GLN A 156 -16.40 3.97 8.77
CA GLN A 156 -16.65 3.43 10.10
C GLN A 156 -15.44 3.58 11.02
N VAL A 157 -14.22 3.42 10.53
CA VAL A 157 -13.01 3.60 11.34
C VAL A 157 -12.73 5.07 11.66
N THR A 158 -12.98 5.96 10.69
CA THR A 158 -12.70 7.40 10.85
C THR A 158 -13.65 8.05 11.86
N PHE A 159 -14.92 7.64 11.87
CA PHE A 159 -15.96 8.24 12.71
C PHE A 159 -16.40 7.36 13.88
N GLY A 160 -16.18 6.05 13.83
CA GLY A 160 -16.54 5.11 14.90
C GLY A 160 -15.54 5.05 16.05
N SER A 161 -14.36 5.67 15.93
CA SER A 161 -13.39 5.77 17.04
C SER A 161 -13.66 6.94 17.98
N ILE A 162 -14.81 7.61 17.89
CA ILE A 162 -15.25 8.58 18.90
C ILE A 162 -15.55 7.77 20.17
N PRO A 163 -14.76 7.89 21.26
CA PRO A 163 -15.11 7.23 22.50
C PRO A 163 -16.49 7.72 22.93
N ALA A 164 -17.43 6.78 23.09
CA ALA A 164 -18.63 7.04 23.84
C ALA A 164 -18.18 7.58 25.21
N LYS A 165 -18.60 8.80 25.52
CA LYS A 165 -18.45 9.37 26.86
C LYS A 165 -19.15 8.47 27.87
#